data_AF-V4XTD1-F1
#
_entry.id   AF-V4XTD1-F1
#
_cell.length_a   1.000
_cell.length_b   1.000
_cell.length_c   1.000
_cell.angle_alpha   90.00
_cell.angle_beta   90.00
_cell.angle_gamma   90.00
#
_symmetry.space_group_name_H-M   'P 1'
#
loop_
_entity.id
_entity.type
_entity.pdbx_description
1 polymer ?
#
loop_
_entity_poly.entity_id
_entity_poly.type
_entity_poly.pdbx_seq_one_letter_code
_entity_poly.pdbx_strand_id
1 'polypeptide(L)'
;CRFVNRTGASGLRTSLDDAMGELAVDRGADRRALAADVDGYGAGVRAHESPVRAVARGDADAGLALRATAERLDCPFVSLGAQPVRVLAAPARAAKPGVQTLAAAVADGAAFDGLSGYDEASSANDETR
;
A
#
# COMPACT_ATOMS: atom_id res chain seq x y z
N CYS A 1 -18.89 -4.10 11.58
CA CYS A 1 -18.08 -3.61 10.45
C CYS A 1 -17.15 -4.75 10.06
N ARG A 2 -17.34 -5.38 8.91
CA ARG A 2 -16.55 -6.50 8.40
C ARG A 2 -15.43 -5.97 7.52
N PHE A 3 -14.18 -6.20 7.89
CA PHE A 3 -13.01 -5.78 7.14
C PHE A 3 -12.36 -6.96 6.43
N VAL A 4 -11.96 -6.77 5.16
CA VAL A 4 -11.19 -7.76 4.41
C VAL A 4 -9.75 -7.29 4.25
N ASN A 5 -8.83 -8.09 4.78
CA ASN A 5 -7.42 -7.76 4.82
C ASN A 5 -6.60 -8.45 3.71
N ARG A 6 -5.33 -8.10 3.59
CA ARG A 6 -4.33 -8.85 2.83
C ARG A 6 -3.60 -9.84 3.71
N THR A 7 -2.98 -10.85 3.09
CA THR A 7 -2.14 -11.82 3.81
C THR A 7 -0.95 -11.13 4.49
N GLY A 8 -0.47 -11.70 5.59
CA GLY A 8 0.72 -11.20 6.33
C GLY A 8 2.00 -11.15 5.50
N ALA A 9 2.08 -11.88 4.39
CA ALA A 9 3.20 -11.83 3.45
C ALA A 9 3.15 -10.62 2.50
N SER A 10 2.09 -9.80 2.55
CA SER A 10 2.00 -8.61 1.71
C SER A 10 2.62 -7.41 2.42
N GLY A 11 3.45 -6.64 1.71
CA GLY A 11 4.01 -5.40 2.26
C GLY A 11 2.92 -4.39 2.66
N LEU A 12 1.77 -4.40 1.98
CA LEU A 12 0.61 -3.58 2.36
C LEU A 12 0.04 -3.97 3.73
N ARG A 13 0.00 -5.27 4.04
CA ARG A 13 -0.40 -5.73 5.37
C ARG A 13 0.62 -5.30 6.44
N THR A 14 1.91 -5.42 6.14
CA THR A 14 2.97 -4.94 7.04
C THR A 14 2.80 -3.45 7.35
N SER A 15 2.61 -2.60 6.34
CA SER A 15 2.41 -1.16 6.57
C SER A 15 1.16 -0.86 7.40
N LEU A 16 0.08 -1.63 7.24
CA LEU A 16 -1.09 -1.49 8.13
C LEU A 16 -0.77 -1.90 9.57
N ASP A 17 0.00 -2.99 9.75
CA ASP A 17 0.43 -3.44 11.08
C ASP A 17 1.34 -2.42 11.78
N ASP A 18 2.19 -1.72 11.02
CA ASP A 18 3.06 -0.65 11.51
C ASP A 18 2.23 0.59 11.92
N ALA A 19 1.32 1.05 11.05
CA ALA A 19 0.42 2.17 11.35
C ALA A 19 -0.48 1.89 12.56
N MET A 20 -0.93 0.64 12.74
CA MET A 20 -1.66 0.23 13.94
C MET A 20 -0.78 0.25 15.20
N GLY A 21 0.53 0.00 15.06
CA GLY A 21 1.50 0.14 16.14
C GLY A 21 1.69 1.60 16.56
N GLU A 22 1.88 2.49 15.60
CA GLU A 22 1.95 3.94 15.84
C GLU A 22 0.68 4.45 16.53
N LEU A 23 -0.49 4.06 16.03
CA LEU A 23 -1.77 4.41 16.62
C LEU A 23 -1.94 3.88 18.05
N ALA A 24 -1.38 2.71 18.36
CA ALA A 24 -1.40 2.14 19.70
C ALA A 24 -0.55 2.97 20.66
N VAL A 25 0.64 3.40 20.23
CA VAL A 25 1.51 4.30 21.00
C VAL A 25 0.79 5.62 21.29
N ASP A 26 0.21 6.24 20.26
CA ASP A 26 -0.51 7.52 20.40
C ASP A 26 -1.69 7.44 21.37
N ARG A 27 -2.34 6.28 21.45
CA ARG A 27 -3.49 6.04 22.33
C ARG A 27 -3.11 5.45 23.69
N GLY A 28 -1.84 5.14 23.94
CA GLY A 28 -1.42 4.42 25.14
C GLY A 28 -2.11 3.04 25.28
N ALA A 29 -2.38 2.38 24.15
CA ALA A 29 -3.12 1.12 24.08
C ALA A 29 -2.23 -0.04 23.62
N ASP A 30 -2.69 -1.28 23.82
CA ASP A 30 -2.03 -2.44 23.25
C ASP A 30 -2.44 -2.62 21.77
N ARG A 31 -1.44 -2.78 20.89
CA ARG A 31 -1.66 -2.95 19.44
C ARG A 31 -2.51 -4.17 19.12
N ARG A 32 -2.36 -5.29 19.84
CA ARG A 32 -3.15 -6.51 19.59
C ARG A 32 -4.60 -6.31 20.00
N ALA A 33 -4.85 -5.58 21.08
CA ALA A 33 -6.21 -5.20 21.48
C ALA A 33 -6.88 -4.36 20.38
N LEU A 34 -6.21 -3.30 19.89
CA LEU A 34 -6.75 -2.49 18.79
C LEU A 34 -7.01 -3.30 17.51
N ALA A 35 -6.13 -4.23 17.18
CA ALA A 35 -6.30 -5.13 16.05
C ALA A 35 -7.47 -6.11 16.24
N ALA A 36 -7.70 -6.58 17.47
CA ALA A 36 -8.79 -7.49 17.79
C ALA A 36 -10.17 -6.81 17.71
N ASP A 37 -10.25 -5.49 17.89
CA ASP A 37 -11.47 -4.71 17.72
C ASP A 37 -11.89 -4.55 16.24
N VAL A 38 -11.01 -4.91 15.30
CA VAL A 38 -11.29 -4.89 13.86
C VAL A 38 -11.66 -6.30 13.39
N ASP A 39 -12.95 -6.53 13.19
CA ASP A 39 -13.46 -7.80 12.67
C ASP A 39 -12.88 -8.10 11.27
N GLY A 40 -12.23 -9.25 11.13
CA GLY A 40 -11.52 -9.66 9.92
C GLY A 40 -10.06 -9.22 9.80
N TYR A 41 -9.51 -8.52 10.81
CA TYR A 41 -8.10 -8.06 10.78
C TYR A 41 -7.10 -9.20 10.64
N GLY A 42 -7.32 -10.33 11.31
CA GLY A 42 -6.43 -11.51 11.25
C GLY A 42 -6.58 -12.37 9.99
N ALA A 43 -7.67 -12.20 9.23
CA ALA A 43 -8.01 -13.06 8.09
C ALA A 43 -7.73 -12.34 6.76
N GLY A 44 -6.60 -12.66 6.13
CA GLY A 44 -6.17 -12.04 4.88
C GLY A 44 -6.53 -12.85 3.64
N VAL A 45 -6.97 -12.17 2.57
CA VAL A 45 -7.19 -12.78 1.25
C VAL A 45 -5.98 -12.66 0.34
N ARG A 46 -5.83 -13.65 -0.54
CA ARG A 46 -4.81 -13.68 -1.60
C ARG A 46 -5.29 -12.83 -2.78
N ALA A 47 -4.33 -12.31 -3.56
CA ALA A 47 -4.49 -11.32 -4.63
C ALA A 47 -4.83 -9.90 -4.16
N HIS A 48 -4.35 -8.91 -4.92
CA HIS A 48 -4.33 -7.51 -4.51
C HIS A 48 -5.65 -6.76 -4.66
N GLU A 49 -6.49 -7.20 -5.58
CA GLU A 49 -7.81 -6.62 -5.78
C GLU A 49 -8.89 -7.23 -4.89
N SER A 50 -8.62 -8.40 -4.32
CA SER A 50 -9.62 -9.20 -3.62
C SER A 50 -10.36 -8.43 -2.51
N PRO A 51 -9.69 -7.61 -1.67
CA PRO A 51 -10.40 -6.79 -0.69
C PRO A 51 -11.38 -5.79 -1.32
N VAL A 52 -10.95 -5.08 -2.36
CA VAL A 52 -11.80 -4.09 -3.05
C VAL A 52 -13.00 -4.76 -3.71
N ARG A 53 -12.79 -5.93 -4.33
CA ARG A 53 -13.88 -6.71 -4.94
C ARG A 53 -14.87 -7.26 -3.91
N ALA A 54 -14.43 -7.57 -2.69
CA ALA A 54 -15.33 -7.98 -1.61
C ALA A 54 -16.22 -6.82 -1.17
N VAL A 55 -15.66 -5.62 -1.05
CA VAL A 55 -16.43 -4.40 -0.76
C VAL A 55 -17.42 -4.09 -1.89
N ALA A 56 -16.97 -4.11 -3.14
CA ALA A 56 -17.83 -3.85 -4.31
C ALA A 56 -19.02 -4.83 -4.41
N ARG A 57 -18.88 -6.06 -3.90
CA ARG A 57 -19.94 -7.07 -3.86
C ARG A 57 -20.85 -6.97 -2.62
N GLY A 58 -20.50 -6.14 -1.64
CA GLY A 58 -21.20 -6.07 -0.35
C GLY A 58 -20.84 -7.21 0.62
N ASP A 59 -19.81 -8.00 0.32
CA ASP A 59 -19.33 -9.08 1.18
C ASP A 59 -18.56 -8.51 2.40
N ALA A 60 -18.05 -7.28 2.29
CA ALA A 60 -17.31 -6.56 3.31
C ALA A 60 -17.70 -5.08 3.35
N ASP A 61 -17.55 -4.46 4.51
CA ASP A 61 -17.82 -3.04 4.72
C ASP A 61 -16.59 -2.17 4.37
N ALA A 62 -15.38 -2.72 4.54
CA ALA A 62 -14.12 -2.07 4.19
C ALA A 62 -13.05 -3.11 3.78
N GLY A 63 -12.02 -2.68 3.04
CA GLY A 63 -10.94 -3.57 2.62
C GLY A 63 -9.60 -2.85 2.42
N LEU A 64 -8.50 -3.54 2.75
CA LEU A 64 -7.15 -2.99 2.58
C LEU A 64 -6.76 -2.94 1.10
N ALA A 65 -6.47 -1.74 0.58
CA ALA A 65 -6.24 -1.53 -0.84
C ALA A 65 -5.24 -0.42 -1.15
N LEU A 66 -4.75 -0.42 -2.39
CA LEU A 66 -4.07 0.72 -3.00
C LEU A 66 -5.10 1.61 -3.70
N ARG A 67 -4.88 2.93 -3.72
CA ARG A 67 -5.76 3.91 -4.40
C ARG A 67 -6.05 3.53 -5.86
N ALA A 68 -5.01 3.18 -6.62
CA ALA A 68 -5.13 2.72 -8.01
C ALA A 68 -6.17 1.58 -8.19
N THR A 69 -6.26 0.68 -7.22
CA THR A 69 -7.20 -0.45 -7.29
C THR A 69 -8.62 -0.02 -6.94
N ALA A 70 -8.77 0.85 -5.94
CA ALA A 70 -10.07 1.37 -5.53
C ALA A 70 -10.71 2.17 -6.66
N GLU A 71 -9.97 3.10 -7.29
CA GLU A 71 -10.48 3.92 -8.38
C GLU A 71 -10.87 3.09 -9.61
N ARG A 72 -10.01 2.15 -10.02
CA ARG A 72 -10.32 1.27 -11.17
C ARG A 72 -11.57 0.40 -10.95
N LEU A 73 -11.89 0.08 -9.70
CA LEU A 73 -13.07 -0.69 -9.34
C LEU A 73 -14.22 0.19 -8.82
N ASP A 74 -14.13 1.50 -9.04
CA ASP A 74 -15.14 2.50 -8.67
C ASP A 74 -15.57 2.42 -7.19
N CYS A 75 -14.59 2.20 -6.31
CA CYS A 75 -14.79 2.10 -4.87
C CYS A 75 -14.27 3.37 -4.17
N PRO A 76 -15.02 3.94 -3.21
CA PRO A 76 -14.52 5.01 -2.36
C PRO A 76 -13.22 4.61 -1.65
N PHE A 77 -12.30 5.56 -1.52
CA PHE A 77 -10.98 5.33 -0.93
C PHE A 77 -10.68 6.31 0.20
N VAL A 78 -10.24 5.77 1.35
CA VAL A 78 -9.73 6.55 2.48
C VAL A 78 -8.23 6.27 2.59
N SER A 79 -7.43 7.34 2.49
CA SER A 79 -5.97 7.22 2.61
C SER A 79 -5.57 6.99 4.06
N LEU A 80 -4.70 6.00 4.29
CA LEU A 80 -4.05 5.74 5.59
C LEU A 80 -2.55 6.10 5.57
N GLY A 81 -2.02 6.52 4.43
CA GLY A 81 -0.60 6.82 4.24
C GLY A 81 -0.13 6.52 2.82
N ALA A 82 1.18 6.66 2.61
CA ALA A 82 1.86 6.33 1.36
C ALA A 82 2.88 5.20 1.59
N GLN A 83 3.14 4.41 0.55
CA GLN A 83 4.19 3.38 0.59
C GLN A 83 5.36 3.81 -0.28
N PRO A 84 6.59 3.88 0.26
CA PRO A 84 7.76 4.18 -0.56
C PRO A 84 8.05 3.01 -1.51
N VAL A 85 8.18 3.31 -2.79
CA VAL A 85 8.56 2.34 -3.83
C VAL A 85 9.97 2.65 -4.30
N ARG A 86 10.83 1.63 -4.33
CA ARG A 86 12.20 1.74 -4.85
C ARG A 86 12.38 0.80 -6.03
N VAL A 87 12.95 1.33 -7.12
CA VAL A 87 13.32 0.53 -8.30
C VAL A 87 14.79 0.18 -8.19
N LEU A 88 15.09 -1.13 -8.15
CA LEU A 88 16.46 -1.62 -8.04
C LEU A 88 16.87 -2.32 -9.35
N ALA A 89 18.04 -1.95 -9.88
CA ALA A 89 18.65 -2.62 -11.02
C ALA A 89 19.91 -3.37 -10.59
N ALA A 90 20.15 -4.54 -11.16
CA ALA A 90 21.42 -5.24 -10.97
C ALA A 90 22.55 -4.36 -11.52
N PRO A 91 23.63 -4.08 -10.74
CA PRO A 91 24.68 -3.14 -11.16
C PRO A 91 25.28 -3.47 -12.52
N ALA A 92 25.53 -4.77 -12.79
CA ALA A 92 26.07 -5.25 -14.06
C ALA A 92 25.12 -5.05 -15.27
N ARG A 93 23.86 -4.66 -15.04
CA ARG A 93 22.85 -4.42 -16.09
C ARG A 93 22.42 -2.96 -16.17
N ALA A 94 22.89 -2.10 -15.27
CA ALA A 94 22.49 -0.69 -15.19
C ALA A 94 22.83 0.09 -16.47
N ALA A 95 23.93 -0.27 -17.15
CA ALA A 95 24.35 0.37 -18.40
C ALA A 95 23.53 -0.07 -19.64
N LYS A 96 22.57 -0.99 -19.51
CA LYS A 96 21.75 -1.40 -20.65
C LYS A 96 20.84 -0.24 -21.07
N PRO A 97 20.72 0.07 -22.37
CA PRO A 97 19.90 1.19 -22.83
C PRO A 97 18.47 1.17 -22.27
N GLY A 98 17.80 0.01 -22.29
CA GLY A 98 16.44 -0.11 -21.73
C GLY A 98 16.36 0.13 -20.22
N VAL A 99 17.40 -0.19 -19.45
CA VAL A 99 17.44 0.11 -18.00
C VAL A 99 17.68 1.59 -17.77
N GLN A 100 18.52 2.24 -18.58
CA GLN A 100 18.72 3.69 -18.52
C GLN A 100 17.47 4.46 -18.93
N THR A 101 16.75 4.01 -19.97
CA THR A 101 15.45 4.59 -20.38
C THR A 101 14.43 4.47 -19.25
N LEU A 102 14.31 3.30 -18.61
CA LEU A 102 13.41 3.13 -17.48
C LEU A 102 13.82 4.00 -16.29
N ALA A 103 15.11 4.08 -15.97
CA ALA A 103 15.60 4.92 -14.88
C ALA A 103 15.30 6.41 -15.12
N ALA A 104 15.46 6.89 -16.37
CA ALA A 104 15.10 8.24 -16.76
C ALA A 104 13.59 8.49 -16.59
N ALA A 105 12.74 7.59 -17.12
CA ALA A 105 11.28 7.69 -17.03
C ALA A 105 10.74 7.65 -15.58
N VAL A 106 11.46 6.99 -14.67
CA VAL A 106 11.13 6.98 -13.24
C VAL A 106 11.59 8.28 -12.57
N ALA A 107 12.73 8.84 -12.99
CA ALA A 107 13.29 10.06 -12.41
C ALA A 107 12.58 11.34 -12.87
N ASP A 108 12.01 11.34 -14.07
CA ASP A 108 11.26 12.47 -14.64
C ASP A 108 9.76 12.42 -14.33
N GLY A 109 9.30 11.43 -13.57
CA GLY A 109 7.91 11.23 -13.18
C GLY A 109 7.00 10.71 -14.30
N ALA A 110 7.45 10.69 -15.56
CA ALA A 110 6.63 10.34 -16.72
C ALA A 110 6.11 8.89 -16.67
N ALA A 111 6.82 8.00 -15.97
CA ALA A 111 6.36 6.62 -15.76
C ALA A 111 5.09 6.53 -14.90
N PHE A 112 4.73 7.58 -14.16
CA PHE A 112 3.60 7.59 -13.22
C PHE A 112 2.42 8.44 -13.71
N ASP A 113 2.57 9.13 -14.84
CA ASP A 113 1.49 9.95 -15.41
C ASP A 113 0.23 9.12 -15.67
N GLY A 114 -0.88 9.56 -15.07
CA GLY A 114 -2.17 8.86 -15.16
C GLY A 114 -2.28 7.59 -14.30
N LEU A 115 -1.26 7.23 -13.53
CA LEU A 115 -1.36 6.18 -12.52
C LEU A 115 -1.82 6.77 -11.19
N SER A 116 -3.08 6.56 -10.84
CA SER A 116 -3.62 7.12 -9.62
C SER A 116 -3.01 6.55 -8.35
N GLY A 117 -2.68 7.43 -7.42
CA GLY A 117 -2.03 7.07 -6.16
C GLY A 117 -0.54 6.79 -6.25
N TYR A 118 0.09 7.18 -7.37
CA TYR A 118 1.53 7.34 -7.46
C TYR A 118 1.83 8.82 -7.46
N ASP A 119 2.59 9.26 -6.47
CA ASP A 119 3.08 10.62 -6.36
C ASP A 119 4.61 10.58 -6.36
N GLU A 120 5.26 11.64 -6.86
CA GLU A 120 6.70 11.79 -6.67
C GLU A 120 7.01 11.83 -5.18
N ALA A 121 8.03 11.05 -4.77
CA ALA A 121 8.49 11.08 -3.40
C ALA A 121 9.05 12.48 -3.11
N SER A 122 8.28 13.30 -2.38
CA SER A 122 8.79 14.55 -1.83
C SER A 122 10.06 14.25 -1.04
N SER A 123 11.10 15.04 -1.27
CA SER A 123 12.44 14.91 -0.66
C SER A 123 12.45 15.06 0.88
N ALA A 124 11.28 15.12 1.51
CA ALA A 124 11.11 15.25 2.95
C ALA A 124 11.26 13.93 3.74
N ASN A 125 11.35 12.78 3.07
CA ASN A 125 11.69 11.53 3.76
C ASN A 125 13.22 11.35 3.78
N ASP A 126 13.82 12.10 4.69
CA ASP A 126 15.21 12.01 5.09
C ASP A 126 15.63 10.58 5.43
N GLU A 127 16.88 10.29 5.10
CA GLU A 127 17.53 9.00 5.21
C GLU A 127 17.62 8.58 6.67
N THR A 128 16.79 7.62 7.08
CA THR A 128 17.16 6.73 8.19
C THR A 128 16.49 5.38 8.01
N ARG A 129 17.18 4.46 7.32
CA ARG A 129 17.82 3.28 7.92
C ARG A 129 18.25 2.25 6.87
#